data_AF-A0A537RR26-F1
#
_entry.id   AF-A0A537RR26-F1
#
_cell.length_a   1.000
_cell.length_b   1.000
_cell.length_c   1.000
_cell.angle_alpha   90.00
_cell.angle_beta   90.00
_cell.angle_gamma   90.00
#
_symmetry.space_group_name_H-M   'P 1'
#
loop_
_entity.id
_entity.type
_entity.pdbx_description
1 polymer ?
#
loop_
_entity_poly.entity_id
_entity_poly.type
_entity_poly.pdbx_seq_one_letter_code
_entity_poly.pdbx_strand_id
1 'polypeptide(L)'
;MYEVLILLVLVNLGFTSYIWRTVRRGPKRKFLGKLLNGKPITPNHTPPSLRNGIELGITDEDRRFFSDFEMFADALNHRFEPNEPWRLQERPDAELTGREEPEYGRRYEIFYNEYSVGNLQIFASHHYGPADPQVGTEIELQYARLLPFGEINRFISAIANFTASGNAEEAQRVKNTIHETMLNELWQHEFDPDLDSRNSGGSIELRFDGSAAAFLRTSTNRKARSI
;
A
#
# COMPACT_ATOMS: atom_id res chain seq x y z
N MET A 1 -26.45 50.37 20.29
CA MET A 1 -25.63 50.15 19.07
C MET A 1 -24.32 49.40 19.39
N TYR A 2 -23.59 49.77 20.45
CA TYR A 2 -22.35 49.08 20.86
C TYR A 2 -22.54 47.63 21.35
N GLU A 3 -23.63 47.33 22.05
CA GLU A 3 -23.89 45.96 22.57
C GLU A 3 -24.03 44.91 21.46
N VAL A 4 -24.69 45.25 20.35
CA VAL A 4 -24.84 44.37 19.19
C VAL A 4 -23.49 44.11 18.52
N LEU A 5 -22.62 45.13 18.47
CA LEU A 5 -21.27 45.02 17.90
C LEU A 5 -20.38 44.12 18.77
N ILE A 6 -20.46 44.25 20.10
CA ILE A 6 -19.73 43.42 21.06
C ILE A 6 -20.15 41.95 20.94
N LEU A 7 -21.46 41.69 20.81
CA LEU A 7 -21.99 40.34 20.66
C LEU A 7 -21.49 39.68 19.35
N LEU A 8 -21.47 40.43 18.24
CA LEU A 8 -20.94 39.97 16.96
C LEU A 8 -19.45 39.65 17.01
N VAL A 9 -18.65 40.46 17.72
CA VAL A 9 -17.22 40.21 17.90
C VAL A 9 -16.97 38.96 18.74
N LEU A 10 -17.72 38.75 19.82
CA LEU A 10 -17.60 37.57 20.67
C LEU A 10 -18.03 36.29 19.96
N VAL A 11 -19.08 36.34 19.13
CA VAL A 11 -19.49 35.19 18.30
C VAL A 11 -18.41 34.86 17.26
N ASN A 12 -17.83 35.86 16.59
CA ASN A 12 -16.73 35.63 15.64
C ASN A 12 -15.47 35.09 16.33
N LEU A 13 -15.13 35.59 17.53
CA LEU A 13 -14.01 35.06 18.32
C LEU A 13 -14.27 33.63 18.80
N GLY A 14 -15.50 33.32 19.22
CA GLY A 14 -15.90 31.97 19.60
C GLY A 14 -15.85 31.01 18.42
N PHE A 15 -16.35 31.43 17.26
CA PHE A 15 -16.36 30.65 16.03
C PHE A 15 -14.94 30.42 15.49
N THR A 16 -14.10 31.47 15.46
CA THR A 16 -12.70 31.34 15.08
C THR A 16 -11.93 30.47 16.07
N SER A 17 -12.13 30.61 17.39
CA SER A 17 -11.47 29.78 18.40
C SER A 17 -11.91 28.31 18.32
N TYR A 18 -13.19 28.06 18.01
CA TYR A 18 -13.73 26.72 17.76
C TYR A 18 -13.09 26.10 16.52
N ILE A 19 -13.07 26.81 15.39
CA ILE A 19 -12.39 26.38 14.16
C ILE A 19 -10.90 26.16 14.42
N TRP A 20 -10.23 27.04 15.16
CA TRP A 20 -8.80 26.90 15.44
C TRP A 20 -8.50 25.71 16.36
N ARG A 21 -9.42 25.37 17.28
CA ARG A 21 -9.32 24.18 18.13
C ARG A 21 -9.59 22.88 17.36
N THR A 22 -10.50 22.87 16.40
CA THR A 22 -10.79 21.69 15.57
C THR A 22 -9.73 21.47 14.50
N VAL A 23 -9.26 22.54 13.84
CA VAL A 23 -8.16 22.50 12.84
C VAL A 23 -6.81 22.09 13.46
N ARG A 24 -6.57 22.36 14.76
CA ARG A 24 -5.32 21.98 15.42
C ARG A 24 -5.21 20.52 15.88
N ARG A 25 -6.25 19.69 15.72
CA ARG A 25 -6.20 18.28 16.18
C ARG A 25 -5.43 17.37 15.21
N GLY A 26 -4.31 17.84 14.66
CA GLY A 26 -3.41 17.00 13.87
C GLY A 26 -2.84 15.81 14.67
N PRO A 27 -2.19 14.86 13.98
CA PRO A 27 -1.69 13.63 14.59
C PRO A 27 -0.78 13.92 15.79
N LYS A 28 -0.83 13.06 16.83
CA LYS A 28 -0.03 13.23 18.05
C LYS A 28 1.47 13.32 17.68
N ARG A 29 2.20 14.30 18.23
CA ARG A 29 3.65 14.46 17.99
C ARG A 29 4.46 13.20 18.21
N LYS A 30 4.10 12.39 19.22
CA LYS A 30 4.76 11.09 19.49
C LYS A 30 4.57 10.10 18.34
N PHE A 31 3.39 10.06 17.74
CA PHE A 31 3.10 9.23 16.57
C PHE A 31 3.91 9.72 15.36
N LEU A 32 3.85 11.01 15.03
CA LEU A 32 4.63 11.58 13.91
C LEU A 32 6.13 11.37 14.08
N GLY A 33 6.65 11.55 15.30
CA GLY A 33 8.07 11.35 15.62
C GLY A 33 8.51 9.92 15.31
N LYS A 34 7.71 8.94 15.70
CA LYS A 34 7.96 7.52 15.45
C LYS A 34 7.73 7.11 13.98
N LEU A 35 6.71 7.69 13.32
CA LEU A 35 6.43 7.45 11.91
C LEU A 35 7.57 7.93 11.03
N LEU A 36 8.06 9.15 11.25
CA LEU A 36 9.05 9.77 10.38
C LEU A 36 10.51 9.47 10.75
N ASN A 37 10.79 9.28 12.05
CA ASN A 37 12.17 9.12 12.55
C ASN A 37 12.39 7.79 13.29
N GLY A 38 11.41 6.88 13.22
CA GLY A 38 11.56 5.53 13.77
C GLY A 38 12.61 4.73 13.01
N LYS A 39 12.88 3.52 13.50
CA LYS A 39 13.69 2.54 12.76
C LYS A 39 12.75 1.63 11.97
N PRO A 40 13.14 1.20 10.76
CA PRO A 40 12.45 0.13 10.05
C PRO A 40 12.33 -1.11 10.91
N ILE A 41 11.17 -1.78 10.85
CA ILE A 41 11.05 -3.12 11.42
C ILE A 41 12.02 -4.09 10.74
N THR A 42 12.37 -5.16 11.44
CA THR A 42 12.89 -6.36 10.79
C THR A 42 11.69 -7.18 10.33
N PRO A 43 11.52 -7.43 9.02
CA PRO A 43 10.41 -8.24 8.52
C PRO A 43 10.39 -9.63 9.17
N ASN A 44 9.21 -10.05 9.62
CA ASN A 44 8.98 -11.40 10.12
C ASN A 44 7.90 -12.09 9.28
N HIS A 45 8.31 -12.69 8.17
CA HIS A 45 7.41 -13.33 7.23
C HIS A 45 6.75 -14.58 7.85
N THR A 46 5.43 -14.65 7.78
CA THR A 46 4.68 -15.86 8.11
C THR A 46 3.99 -16.32 6.84
N PRO A 47 4.67 -17.08 5.95
CA PRO A 47 4.10 -17.46 4.68
C PRO A 47 2.83 -18.32 4.88
N PRO A 48 1.79 -18.09 4.07
CA PRO A 48 0.56 -18.85 4.16
C PRO A 48 0.81 -20.33 3.85
N SER A 49 0.30 -21.22 4.70
CA SER A 49 0.35 -22.66 4.46
C SER A 49 -0.86 -23.08 3.65
N LEU A 50 -0.69 -23.24 2.34
CA LEU A 50 -1.70 -23.89 1.48
C LEU A 50 -1.85 -25.41 1.76
N ARG A 51 -1.13 -25.94 2.76
CA ARG A 51 -1.24 -27.35 3.19
C ARG A 51 -2.45 -27.51 4.10
N ASN A 52 -3.60 -27.78 3.49
CA ASN A 52 -4.48 -28.91 3.74
C ASN A 52 -5.73 -28.68 2.89
N GLY A 53 -6.08 -29.65 2.03
CA GLY A 53 -7.18 -29.58 1.05
C GLY A 53 -8.59 -29.45 1.65
N ILE A 54 -8.80 -28.41 2.44
CA ILE A 54 -10.06 -28.03 3.11
C ILE A 54 -10.51 -26.64 2.62
N GLU A 55 -9.61 -25.83 2.06
CA GLU A 55 -9.94 -24.60 1.36
C GLU A 55 -10.49 -24.95 -0.04
N LEU A 56 -11.81 -25.11 -0.12
CA LEU A 56 -12.54 -25.30 -1.38
C LEU A 56 -12.16 -24.16 -2.34
N GLY A 57 -11.71 -24.50 -3.56
CA GLY A 57 -11.47 -23.53 -4.62
C GLY A 57 -10.01 -23.22 -4.97
N ILE A 58 -9.00 -23.73 -4.25
CA ILE A 58 -7.59 -23.52 -4.64
C ILE A 58 -7.25 -24.33 -5.90
N THR A 59 -6.90 -23.60 -6.96
CA THR A 59 -6.52 -24.12 -8.28
C THR A 59 -5.03 -24.48 -8.37
N ASP A 60 -4.61 -25.13 -9.46
CA ASP A 60 -3.18 -25.39 -9.69
C ASP A 60 -2.42 -24.11 -10.07
N GLU A 61 -3.13 -23.17 -10.68
CA GLU A 61 -2.70 -21.81 -10.98
C GLU A 61 -2.35 -21.06 -9.68
N ASP A 62 -3.21 -21.15 -8.66
CA ASP A 62 -2.95 -20.58 -7.34
C ASP A 62 -1.70 -21.19 -6.72
N ARG A 63 -1.60 -22.53 -6.69
CA ARG A 63 -0.42 -23.21 -6.11
C ARG A 63 0.88 -22.76 -6.79
N ARG A 64 0.85 -22.60 -8.11
CA ARG A 64 1.99 -22.10 -8.89
C ARG A 64 2.30 -20.65 -8.54
N PHE A 65 1.31 -19.78 -8.55
CA PHE A 65 1.46 -18.37 -8.18
C PHE A 65 2.09 -18.23 -6.79
N PHE A 66 1.60 -18.98 -5.80
CA PHE A 66 2.20 -18.97 -4.47
C PHE A 66 3.66 -19.40 -4.51
N SER A 67 4.00 -20.50 -5.19
CA SER A 67 5.41 -20.94 -5.33
C SER A 67 6.30 -19.89 -6.01
N ASP A 68 5.79 -19.23 -7.05
CA ASP A 68 6.51 -18.24 -7.84
C ASP A 68 6.80 -16.95 -7.05
N PHE A 69 5.86 -16.54 -6.21
CA PHE A 69 5.94 -15.32 -5.38
C PHE A 69 6.48 -15.53 -3.96
N GLU A 70 6.93 -16.75 -3.63
CA GLU A 70 7.52 -17.07 -2.31
C GLU A 70 8.59 -16.08 -1.85
N MET A 71 9.45 -15.64 -2.77
CA MET A 71 10.56 -14.72 -2.47
C MET A 71 10.21 -13.23 -2.69
N PHE A 72 8.94 -12.90 -2.95
CA PHE A 72 8.55 -11.55 -3.37
C PHE A 72 8.88 -10.51 -2.31
N ALA A 73 8.41 -10.72 -1.07
CA ALA A 73 8.60 -9.75 0.00
C ALA A 73 10.08 -9.61 0.39
N ASP A 74 10.82 -10.72 0.44
CA ASP A 74 12.28 -10.69 0.68
C ASP A 74 13.01 -9.90 -0.40
N ALA A 75 12.67 -10.11 -1.68
CA ALA A 75 13.30 -9.41 -2.79
C ALA A 75 13.00 -7.90 -2.76
N LEU A 76 11.78 -7.51 -2.38
CA LEU A 76 11.41 -6.11 -2.25
C LEU A 76 12.06 -5.47 -1.01
N ASN A 77 12.05 -6.16 0.14
CA ASN A 77 12.71 -5.69 1.37
C ASN A 77 14.22 -5.49 1.14
N HIS A 78 14.87 -6.43 0.47
CA HIS A 78 16.29 -6.31 0.13
C HIS A 78 16.60 -5.09 -0.76
N ARG A 79 15.67 -4.67 -1.61
CA ARG A 79 15.82 -3.45 -2.43
C ARG A 79 15.81 -2.17 -1.57
N PHE A 80 15.08 -2.18 -0.47
CA PHE A 80 14.91 -1.04 0.43
C PHE A 80 15.93 -1.01 1.58
N GLU A 81 16.59 -2.12 1.85
CA GLU A 81 17.66 -2.19 2.84
C GLU A 81 18.93 -1.44 2.41
N PRO A 82 19.72 -0.93 3.37
CA PRO A 82 19.38 -0.79 4.80
C PRO A 82 18.69 0.54 5.13
N ASN A 83 18.63 1.48 4.18
CA ASN A 83 18.43 2.90 4.45
C ASN A 83 17.00 3.41 4.20
N GLU A 84 16.13 2.65 3.56
CA GLU A 84 14.76 3.08 3.30
C GLU A 84 13.81 2.63 4.44
N PRO A 85 12.76 3.42 4.73
CA PRO A 85 11.83 3.15 5.83
C PRO A 85 10.82 2.03 5.55
N TRP A 86 10.62 1.69 4.28
CA TRP A 86 9.59 0.77 3.82
C TRP A 86 9.93 -0.69 4.08
N ARG A 87 8.99 -1.43 4.65
CA ARG A 87 9.07 -2.89 4.79
C ARG A 87 7.75 -3.54 4.41
N LEU A 88 7.83 -4.71 3.81
CA LEU A 88 6.71 -5.62 3.63
C LEU A 88 6.83 -6.77 4.61
N GLN A 89 5.72 -7.14 5.23
CA GLN A 89 5.62 -8.36 6.03
C GLN A 89 4.51 -9.23 5.47
N GLU A 90 4.84 -10.47 5.11
CA GLU A 90 3.84 -11.41 4.60
C GLU A 90 2.98 -11.93 5.74
N ARG A 91 1.67 -11.96 5.51
CA ARG A 91 0.67 -12.42 6.46
C ARG A 91 0.37 -13.92 6.26
N PRO A 92 -0.08 -14.62 7.31
CA PRO A 92 -0.39 -16.05 7.24
C PRO A 92 -1.67 -16.39 6.47
N ASP A 93 -2.52 -15.40 6.19
CA ASP A 93 -3.80 -15.57 5.51
C ASP A 93 -3.69 -15.38 3.99
N ALA A 94 -4.25 -16.35 3.25
CA ALA A 94 -4.23 -16.40 1.79
C ALA A 94 -5.50 -15.83 1.15
N GLU A 95 -6.62 -15.79 1.86
CA GLU A 95 -7.90 -15.27 1.33
C GLU A 95 -7.85 -13.74 1.20
N LEU A 96 -8.18 -13.25 0.01
CA LEU A 96 -8.21 -11.83 -0.33
C LEU A 96 -9.34 -11.11 0.40
N THR A 97 -9.08 -9.89 0.87
CA THR A 97 -10.12 -9.02 1.43
C THR A 97 -10.84 -8.23 0.35
N GLY A 98 -12.11 -7.92 0.58
CA GLY A 98 -12.92 -7.10 -0.33
C GLY A 98 -13.46 -7.86 -1.54
N ARG A 99 -13.65 -9.18 -1.41
CA ARG A 99 -14.23 -10.05 -2.43
C ARG A 99 -15.58 -10.57 -1.99
N GLU A 100 -16.49 -10.74 -2.95
CA GLU A 100 -17.81 -11.34 -2.71
C GLU A 100 -17.72 -12.87 -2.58
N GLU A 101 -16.76 -13.47 -3.29
CA GLU A 101 -16.46 -14.90 -3.25
C GLU A 101 -15.01 -15.13 -2.76
N PRO A 102 -14.69 -16.30 -2.19
CA PRO A 102 -13.33 -16.61 -1.78
C PRO A 102 -12.37 -16.61 -2.97
N GLU A 103 -11.48 -15.62 -3.00
CA GLU A 103 -10.32 -15.56 -3.91
C GLU A 103 -9.04 -15.65 -3.09
N TYR A 104 -7.99 -16.24 -3.66
CA TYR A 104 -6.75 -16.50 -2.96
C TYR A 104 -5.59 -15.73 -3.58
N GLY A 105 -4.68 -15.26 -2.73
CA GLY A 105 -3.48 -14.55 -3.14
C GLY A 105 -2.51 -14.37 -1.98
N ARG A 106 -1.41 -13.67 -2.23
CA ARG A 106 -0.43 -13.34 -1.20
C ARG A 106 -0.73 -11.95 -0.64
N ARG A 107 -0.77 -11.87 0.68
CA ARG A 107 -1.14 -10.67 1.42
C ARG A 107 0.01 -10.20 2.28
N TYR A 108 0.24 -8.89 2.26
CA TYR A 108 1.32 -8.24 2.96
C TYR A 108 0.80 -7.06 3.74
N GLU A 109 1.32 -6.90 4.94
CA GLU A 109 1.22 -5.67 5.69
C GLU A 109 2.37 -4.74 5.29
N ILE A 110 2.04 -3.48 5.03
CA ILE A 110 2.99 -2.46 4.59
C ILE A 110 3.40 -1.64 5.81
N PHE A 111 4.70 -1.57 6.08
CA PHE A 111 5.26 -0.79 7.16
C PHE A 111 6.07 0.39 6.64
N TYR A 112 5.93 1.53 7.33
CA TYR A 112 6.84 2.66 7.26
C TYR A 112 7.50 2.84 8.63
N ASN A 113 8.81 2.63 8.69
CA ASN A 113 9.55 2.49 9.94
C ASN A 113 8.94 1.41 10.84
N GLU A 114 8.43 1.79 12.01
CA GLU A 114 7.84 0.88 13.01
C GLU A 114 6.31 0.81 12.95
N TYR A 115 5.67 1.49 11.98
CA TYR A 115 4.21 1.53 11.88
C TYR A 115 3.69 0.80 10.66
N SER A 116 2.63 0.02 10.88
CA SER A 116 1.77 -0.45 9.81
C SER A 116 1.01 0.73 9.23
N VAL A 117 1.15 0.90 7.92
CA VAL A 117 0.57 1.99 7.15
C VAL A 117 -0.29 1.47 6.01
N GLY A 118 -0.57 0.17 5.92
CA GLY A 118 -1.39 -0.32 4.81
C GLY A 118 -1.29 -1.81 4.55
N ASN A 119 -1.94 -2.22 3.45
CA ASN A 119 -1.96 -3.60 2.98
C ASN A 119 -1.63 -3.65 1.48
N LEU A 120 -0.95 -4.72 1.09
CA LEU A 120 -0.73 -5.10 -0.30
C LEU A 120 -1.31 -6.50 -0.52
N GLN A 121 -2.10 -6.65 -1.57
CA GLN A 121 -2.61 -7.94 -2.02
C GLN A 121 -2.14 -8.19 -3.45
N ILE A 122 -1.63 -9.38 -3.73
CA ILE A 122 -1.27 -9.80 -5.08
C ILE A 122 -1.94 -11.14 -5.34
N PHE A 123 -2.57 -11.28 -6.51
CA PHE A 123 -3.31 -12.48 -6.86
C PHE A 123 -3.11 -12.84 -8.33
N ALA A 124 -3.26 -14.12 -8.62
CA ALA A 124 -3.16 -14.67 -9.96
C ALA A 124 -4.37 -14.24 -10.82
N SER A 125 -4.13 -13.98 -12.10
CA SER A 125 -5.23 -13.98 -13.07
C SER A 125 -5.76 -15.41 -13.28
N HIS A 126 -6.96 -15.54 -13.87
CA HIS A 126 -7.57 -16.84 -14.16
C HIS A 126 -6.77 -17.73 -15.14
N HIS A 127 -5.79 -17.17 -15.85
CA HIS A 127 -4.94 -17.90 -16.80
C HIS A 127 -3.46 -17.88 -16.40
N TYR A 128 -3.19 -17.67 -15.11
CA TYR A 128 -1.82 -17.58 -14.62
C TYR A 128 -1.00 -18.82 -14.95
N GLY A 129 0.11 -18.59 -15.65
CA GLY A 129 1.04 -19.66 -15.96
C GLY A 129 2.38 -19.15 -16.47
N PRO A 130 3.33 -20.05 -16.77
CA PRO A 130 4.67 -19.66 -17.21
C PRO A 130 4.68 -18.84 -18.51
N ALA A 131 3.70 -19.09 -19.39
CA ALA A 131 3.54 -18.36 -20.64
C ALA A 131 2.80 -17.02 -20.46
N ASP A 132 1.97 -16.90 -19.42
CA ASP A 132 1.16 -15.72 -19.15
C ASP A 132 1.09 -15.44 -17.64
N PRO A 133 2.15 -14.87 -17.04
CA PRO A 133 2.22 -14.64 -15.59
C PRO A 133 1.52 -13.32 -15.22
N GLN A 134 0.24 -13.17 -15.59
CA GLN A 134 -0.56 -11.99 -15.26
C GLN A 134 -1.05 -12.06 -13.83
N VAL A 135 -0.88 -10.95 -13.12
CA VAL A 135 -1.28 -10.77 -11.73
C VAL A 135 -2.04 -9.47 -11.55
N GLY A 136 -2.96 -9.48 -10.60
CA GLY A 136 -3.57 -8.26 -10.07
C GLY A 136 -2.83 -7.81 -8.82
N THR A 137 -2.66 -6.50 -8.69
CA THR A 137 -2.03 -5.87 -7.53
C THR A 137 -2.98 -4.83 -6.95
N GLU A 138 -3.21 -4.93 -5.64
CA GLU A 138 -3.99 -3.96 -4.87
C GLU A 138 -3.15 -3.43 -3.71
N ILE A 139 -3.09 -2.11 -3.58
CA ILE A 139 -2.38 -1.41 -2.52
C ILE A 139 -3.36 -0.48 -1.84
N GLU A 140 -3.44 -0.61 -0.53
CA GLU A 140 -4.11 0.33 0.36
C GLU A 140 -3.04 0.94 1.27
N LEU A 141 -2.90 2.26 1.26
CA LEU A 141 -2.05 2.99 2.19
C LEU A 141 -2.90 3.94 3.03
N GLN A 142 -2.61 3.97 4.31
CA GLN A 142 -3.13 4.90 5.30
C GLN A 142 -2.03 5.91 5.63
N TYR A 143 -2.41 7.07 6.17
CA TYR A 143 -1.50 8.16 6.52
C TYR A 143 -0.71 8.73 5.33
N ALA A 144 -1.21 8.57 4.10
CA ALA A 144 -0.51 8.94 2.87
C ALA A 144 0.03 10.38 2.86
N ARG A 145 -0.71 11.33 3.45
CA ARG A 145 -0.32 12.75 3.52
C ARG A 145 0.75 13.05 4.57
N LEU A 146 0.96 12.13 5.51
CA LEU A 146 1.99 12.25 6.53
C LEU A 146 3.33 11.73 6.05
N LEU A 147 3.35 10.95 4.96
CA LEU A 147 4.52 10.34 4.39
C LEU A 147 5.08 11.18 3.22
N PRO A 148 6.40 11.19 2.98
CA PRO A 148 6.96 11.93 1.86
C PRO A 148 6.47 11.38 0.52
N PHE A 149 5.83 12.22 -0.29
CA PHE A 149 5.24 11.82 -1.59
C PHE A 149 6.22 11.07 -2.50
N GLY A 150 7.47 11.56 -2.61
CA GLY A 150 8.50 10.92 -3.43
C GLY A 150 8.87 9.52 -2.93
N GLU A 151 8.76 9.27 -1.63
CA GLU A 151 9.00 7.95 -1.04
C GLU A 151 7.86 6.99 -1.33
N ILE A 152 6.60 7.44 -1.22
CA ILE A 152 5.43 6.65 -1.59
C ILE A 152 5.51 6.25 -3.07
N ASN A 153 5.77 7.22 -3.95
CA ASN A 153 5.84 6.96 -5.39
C ASN A 153 6.95 5.96 -5.74
N ARG A 154 8.13 6.08 -5.11
CA ARG A 154 9.23 5.13 -5.27
C ARG A 154 8.86 3.73 -4.76
N PHE A 155 8.17 3.64 -3.62
CA PHE A 155 7.71 2.38 -3.04
C PHE A 155 6.71 1.68 -3.96
N ILE A 156 5.63 2.36 -4.34
CA ILE A 156 4.61 1.83 -5.25
C ILE A 156 5.21 1.46 -6.61
N SER A 157 6.09 2.31 -7.16
CA SER A 157 6.78 2.02 -8.42
C SER A 157 7.67 0.78 -8.32
N ALA A 158 8.28 0.50 -7.15
CA ALA A 158 9.07 -0.71 -6.95
C ALA A 158 8.18 -1.97 -6.98
N ILE A 159 6.99 -1.92 -6.37
CA ILE A 159 6.00 -3.00 -6.46
C ILE A 159 5.58 -3.21 -7.91
N ALA A 160 5.19 -2.13 -8.61
CA ALA A 160 4.79 -2.19 -10.01
C ALA A 160 5.88 -2.76 -10.94
N ASN A 161 7.16 -2.46 -10.67
CA ASN A 161 8.26 -3.05 -11.43
C ASN A 161 8.34 -4.58 -11.29
N PHE A 162 7.86 -5.15 -10.18
CA PHE A 162 7.84 -6.59 -9.97
C PHE A 162 6.58 -7.25 -10.54
N THR A 163 5.44 -6.56 -10.53
CA THR A 163 4.14 -7.14 -10.86
C THR A 163 3.56 -6.69 -12.20
N ALA A 164 4.09 -5.65 -12.83
CA ALA A 164 3.56 -5.06 -14.06
C ALA A 164 4.65 -4.51 -14.97
N SER A 165 5.58 -5.39 -15.36
CA SER A 165 6.74 -5.04 -16.20
C SER A 165 6.92 -5.97 -17.39
N GLY A 166 5.83 -6.53 -17.91
CA GLY A 166 5.85 -7.44 -19.07
C GLY A 166 6.35 -6.78 -20.35
N ASN A 167 5.96 -5.53 -20.57
CA ASN A 167 6.42 -4.72 -21.70
C ASN A 167 6.37 -3.22 -21.39
N ALA A 168 6.92 -2.40 -22.29
CA ALA A 168 7.02 -0.95 -22.09
C ALA A 168 5.66 -0.24 -22.06
N GLU A 169 4.69 -0.72 -22.82
CA GLU A 169 3.35 -0.14 -22.87
C GLU A 169 2.61 -0.37 -21.55
N GLU A 170 2.62 -1.60 -21.05
CA GLU A 170 2.07 -1.98 -19.74
C GLU A 170 2.73 -1.17 -18.62
N ALA A 171 4.07 -1.13 -18.59
CA ALA A 171 4.79 -0.35 -17.60
C ALA A 171 4.42 1.14 -17.65
N GLN A 172 4.15 1.69 -18.84
CA GLN A 172 3.71 3.07 -18.99
C GLN A 172 2.27 3.28 -18.51
N ARG A 173 1.35 2.36 -18.84
CA ARG A 173 -0.05 2.41 -18.36
C ARG A 173 -0.11 2.38 -16.83
N VAL A 174 0.65 1.49 -16.20
CA VAL A 174 0.69 1.39 -14.74
C VAL A 174 1.31 2.63 -14.11
N LYS A 175 2.38 3.19 -14.69
CA LYS A 175 2.95 4.48 -14.25
C LYS A 175 1.93 5.62 -14.32
N ASN A 176 1.15 5.70 -15.39
CA ASN A 176 0.10 6.71 -15.51
C ASN A 176 -0.98 6.51 -14.45
N THR A 177 -1.40 5.26 -14.22
CA THR A 177 -2.40 4.91 -13.19
C THR A 177 -1.92 5.32 -11.79
N ILE A 178 -0.66 5.00 -11.45
CA ILE A 178 -0.04 5.43 -10.18
C ILE A 178 -0.06 6.96 -10.08
N HIS A 179 0.39 7.65 -11.14
CA HIS A 179 0.47 9.10 -11.13
C HIS A 179 -0.90 9.77 -10.96
N GLU A 180 -1.91 9.33 -11.72
CA GLU A 180 -3.28 9.83 -11.65
C GLU A 180 -3.90 9.59 -10.27
N THR A 181 -3.72 8.39 -9.71
CA THR A 181 -4.22 8.06 -8.36
C THR A 181 -3.57 8.95 -7.30
N MET A 182 -2.24 9.06 -7.34
CA MET A 182 -1.49 9.92 -6.42
C MET A 182 -1.88 11.40 -6.54
N LEU A 183 -2.17 11.89 -7.75
CA LEU A 183 -2.64 13.26 -7.97
C LEU A 183 -4.07 13.46 -7.48
N ASN A 184 -4.97 12.50 -7.74
CA ASN A 184 -6.35 12.56 -7.28
C ASN A 184 -6.43 12.64 -5.76
N GLU A 185 -5.62 11.88 -5.03
CA GLU A 185 -5.57 11.94 -3.57
C GLU A 185 -5.07 13.28 -3.02
N LEU A 186 -4.20 13.97 -3.76
CA LEU A 186 -3.80 15.34 -3.43
C LEU A 186 -4.95 16.33 -3.69
N TRP A 187 -5.68 16.17 -4.79
CA TRP A 187 -6.71 17.13 -5.24
C TRP A 187 -8.06 16.97 -4.54
N GLN A 188 -8.60 15.76 -4.41
CA GLN A 188 -9.97 15.55 -3.88
C GLN A 188 -10.13 16.06 -2.46
N HIS A 189 -9.06 16.04 -1.66
CA HIS A 189 -9.09 16.47 -0.27
C HIS A 189 -8.80 17.95 -0.02
N GLU A 190 -8.39 18.72 -1.04
CA GLU A 190 -8.40 20.18 -0.93
C GLU A 190 -9.85 20.72 -0.86
N PHE A 191 -10.83 19.92 -1.32
CA PHE A 191 -12.23 20.30 -1.42
C PHE A 191 -13.18 19.60 -0.43
N ASP A 192 -12.70 18.62 0.35
CA ASP A 192 -13.51 17.97 1.39
C ASP A 192 -13.29 18.64 2.76
N PRO A 193 -14.28 19.41 3.29
CA PRO A 193 -14.16 20.11 4.55
C PRO A 193 -14.26 19.18 5.78
N ASP A 194 -14.47 17.88 5.60
CA ASP A 194 -14.76 16.99 6.73
C ASP A 194 -13.54 16.81 7.66
N LEU A 195 -13.74 17.16 8.93
CA LEU A 195 -12.68 17.35 9.93
C LEU A 195 -11.99 16.04 10.35
N ASP A 196 -12.67 14.90 10.19
CA ASP A 196 -12.12 13.58 10.50
C ASP A 196 -11.08 13.13 9.45
N SER A 197 -11.24 13.54 8.19
CA SER A 197 -10.30 13.25 7.11
C SER A 197 -8.93 13.92 7.28
N ARG A 198 -8.87 15.06 7.98
CA ARG A 198 -7.62 15.76 8.29
C ARG A 198 -6.82 15.08 9.40
N ASN A 199 -7.49 14.32 10.26
CA ASN A 199 -6.87 13.63 11.38
C ASN A 199 -6.39 12.22 11.01
N SER A 200 -6.98 11.59 9.98
CA SER A 200 -6.57 10.26 9.49
C SER A 200 -5.26 10.28 8.70
N GLY A 201 -4.82 11.44 8.20
CA GLY A 201 -3.64 11.56 7.36
C GLY A 201 -3.86 11.12 5.91
N GLY A 202 -5.11 10.88 5.49
CA GLY A 202 -5.48 10.47 4.13
C GLY A 202 -5.11 9.02 3.80
N SER A 203 -5.75 8.47 2.76
CA SER A 203 -5.48 7.13 2.25
C SER A 203 -5.13 7.17 0.76
N ILE A 204 -4.50 6.11 0.24
CA ILE A 204 -4.35 5.85 -1.19
C ILE A 204 -4.87 4.43 -1.41
N GLU A 205 -5.82 4.29 -2.31
CA GLU A 205 -6.26 2.98 -2.82
C GLU A 205 -5.86 2.89 -4.29
N LEU A 206 -5.05 1.89 -4.62
CA LEU A 206 -4.52 1.71 -5.96
C LEU A 206 -4.69 0.25 -6.38
N ARG A 207 -5.27 0.06 -7.56
CA ARG A 207 -5.36 -1.25 -8.21
C ARG A 207 -4.80 -1.15 -9.63
N PHE A 208 -4.00 -2.14 -10.01
CA PHE A 208 -3.55 -2.33 -11.38
C PHE A 208 -3.26 -3.80 -11.65
N ASP A 209 -3.41 -4.19 -12.92
CA ASP A 209 -3.06 -5.52 -13.41
C ASP A 209 -1.81 -5.44 -14.29
N GLY A 210 -1.02 -6.50 -14.33
CA GLY A 210 0.13 -6.59 -15.22
C GLY A 210 0.87 -7.91 -15.14
N SER A 211 1.96 -8.00 -15.89
CA SER A 211 2.76 -9.20 -16.00
C SER A 211 3.93 -9.20 -15.02
N ALA A 212 4.02 -10.27 -14.23
CA ALA A 212 5.13 -10.53 -13.32
C ALA A 212 6.36 -11.15 -14.02
N ALA A 213 6.37 -11.25 -15.35
CA ALA A 213 7.39 -11.97 -16.12
C ALA A 213 8.83 -11.52 -15.80
N ALA A 214 9.07 -10.22 -15.59
CA ALA A 214 10.40 -9.72 -15.27
C ALA A 214 10.87 -10.19 -13.89
N PHE A 215 9.99 -10.14 -12.89
CA PHE A 215 10.28 -10.66 -11.55
C PHE A 215 10.60 -12.15 -11.61
N LEU A 216 9.77 -12.96 -12.27
CA LEU A 216 9.97 -14.40 -12.37
C LEU A 216 11.30 -14.78 -13.05
N ARG A 217 11.73 -14.02 -14.07
CA ARG A 217 13.05 -14.18 -14.69
C ARG A 217 14.18 -13.93 -13.69
N THR A 218 14.06 -12.88 -12.87
CA THR A 218 15.09 -12.54 -11.86
C THR A 218 15.11 -13.52 -10.69
N SER A 219 13.95 -13.95 -10.19
CA SER A 219 13.84 -14.88 -9.06
C SER A 219 14.33 -16.28 -9.44
N THR A 220 14.01 -16.77 -10.64
CA THR A 220 14.50 -18.05 -11.17
C THR A 220 16.04 -18.05 -11.26
N ASN A 221 16.64 -16.98 -11.79
CA ASN A 221 18.09 -16.84 -11.85
C ASN A 221 18.75 -16.79 -10.46
N ARG A 222 18.05 -16.27 -9.45
CA ARG A 222 18.54 -16.22 -8.06
C ARG A 222 18.46 -17.60 -7.41
N LYS A 223 17.34 -18.31 -7.57
CA LYS A 223 17.16 -19.70 -7.09
C LYS A 223 18.17 -20.66 -7.74
N ALA A 224 18.50 -20.47 -9.02
CA ALA A 224 19.50 -21.27 -9.73
C ALA A 224 20.96 -21.01 -9.29
N ARG A 225 21.26 -19.86 -8.67
CA ARG A 225 22.61 -19.51 -8.18
C ARG A 225 22.86 -19.91 -6.72
N SER A 226 21.82 -20.31 -5.99
CA SER A 226 21.89 -20.78 -4.60
C SER A 226 21.98 -22.31 -4.47
N ILE A 227 22.02 -23.02 -5.60
CA ILE A 227 22.23 -24.47 -5.72
C ILE A 227 23.64 -24.70 -6.26
#